data_AF-A0A955CLC7-F1
#
_entry.id   AF-A0A955CLC7-F1
#
_cell.length_a   1.000
_cell.length_b   1.000
_cell.length_c   1.000
_cell.angle_alpha   90.00
_cell.angle_beta   90.00
_cell.angle_gamma   90.00
#
_symmetry.space_group_name_H-M   'P 1'
#
loop_
_entity.id
_entity.type
_entity.pdbx_description
1 polymer ?
#
loop_
_entity_poly.entity_id
_entity_poly.type
_entity_poly.pdbx_seq_one_letter_code
_entity_poly.pdbx_strand_id
1 'polypeptide(L)'
;MNTKVVGLFMLGVMLAVAFLAFAKVHEAHYAATQVSSQPETDQENPVQRKSKSGYDITRLSKAQVAELASTLDEEAYRVTQKAGTEPAFCGTLLDNKKEGVYSCVVCGLPLFSSDHKFDSGSGWPSFYREFDPEHVARHADNSIAFMPRVEIDCARCGAHLGHVFDDGPKPTGERHCLNSASLVFTEKGDDLPEQHTAANTEGAQTETAYFAGGCFWGVEHYFQKGEGVIDAVSGYMQGTKDDPTYKEVCYKDTGHAETVKVVFDPSKISYEELLRAFFVMHDPTQLNRQGPDIGDQYRSGIYFTSDEQREKAEAYIKELNASGQYKKPIVTEVERAETFWPAEDYHQDYIVKTGRACHVTNPWE
;
A
#
# COMPACT_ATOMS: atom_id res chain seq x y z
N MET A 1 44.90 2.73 43.34
CA MET A 1 44.00 3.73 42.73
C MET A 1 43.95 3.47 41.22
N ASN A 2 43.26 2.42 40.76
CA ASN A 2 41.86 2.38 40.28
C ASN A 2 41.56 3.19 39.00
N THR A 3 42.12 2.73 37.89
CA THR A 3 41.81 3.17 36.51
C THR A 3 40.69 2.35 35.83
N LYS A 4 39.99 1.47 36.56
CA LYS A 4 38.96 0.56 35.99
C LYS A 4 37.50 1.00 36.21
N VAL A 5 37.23 2.17 36.80
CA VAL A 5 35.85 2.57 37.18
C VAL A 5 35.21 3.56 36.19
N VAL A 6 35.98 4.18 35.28
CA VAL A 6 35.46 5.24 34.40
C VAL A 6 34.81 4.69 33.11
N GLY A 7 35.16 3.47 32.67
CA GLY A 7 34.63 2.88 31.42
C GLY A 7 33.20 2.33 31.49
N LEU A 8 32.68 2.05 32.70
CA LEU A 8 31.36 1.43 32.85
C LEU A 8 30.22 2.46 32.95
N PHE A 9 30.53 3.72 33.29
CA PHE A 9 29.53 4.79 33.40
C PHE A 9 29.18 5.44 32.05
N MET A 10 30.10 5.48 31.07
CA MET A 10 29.79 6.03 29.74
C MET A 10 28.97 5.09 28.85
N LEU A 11 29.10 3.76 29.03
CA LEU A 11 28.32 2.80 28.25
C LEU A 11 26.83 2.78 28.66
N GLY A 12 26.54 2.97 29.96
CA GLY A 12 25.18 3.04 30.49
C GLY A 12 24.42 4.29 30.06
N VAL A 13 25.11 5.43 29.91
CA VAL A 13 24.48 6.69 29.45
C VAL A 13 24.21 6.66 27.94
N MET A 14 25.09 6.07 27.13
CA MET A 14 24.83 5.92 25.68
C MET A 14 23.69 4.94 25.38
N LEU A 15 23.56 3.84 26.12
CA LEU A 15 22.42 2.92 25.98
C LEU A 15 21.10 3.56 26.41
N ALA A 16 21.09 4.37 27.47
CA ALA A 16 19.89 5.08 27.92
C ALA A 16 19.44 6.17 26.93
N VAL A 17 20.38 6.90 26.31
CA VAL A 17 20.07 7.91 25.28
C VAL A 17 19.59 7.27 23.99
N ALA A 18 20.13 6.11 23.60
CA ALA A 18 19.66 5.34 22.45
C ALA A 18 18.25 4.76 22.67
N PHE A 19 17.94 4.28 23.88
CA PHE A 19 16.60 3.81 24.25
C PHE A 19 15.57 4.96 24.27
N LEU A 20 15.94 6.13 24.78
CA LEU A 20 15.08 7.31 24.80
C LEU A 20 14.85 7.90 23.39
N ALA A 21 15.83 7.78 22.49
CA ALA A 21 15.68 8.18 21.09
C ALA A 21 14.79 7.19 20.32
N PHE A 22 14.94 5.88 20.53
CA PHE A 22 14.05 4.87 19.94
C PHE A 22 12.61 5.00 20.43
N ALA A 23 12.40 5.23 21.73
CA ALA A 23 11.06 5.43 22.29
C ALA A 23 10.38 6.69 21.72
N LYS A 24 11.11 7.81 21.55
CA LYS A 24 10.56 9.04 20.97
C LYS A 24 10.23 8.94 19.48
N VAL A 25 11.00 8.16 18.71
CA VAL A 25 10.69 7.92 17.29
C VAL A 25 9.48 7.01 17.15
N HIS A 26 9.32 6.02 18.03
CA HIS A 26 8.13 5.16 18.08
C HIS A 26 6.88 5.97 18.45
N GLU A 27 6.97 6.87 19.43
CA GLU A 27 5.87 7.76 19.84
C GLU A 27 5.46 8.74 18.72
N ALA A 28 6.42 9.19 17.89
CA ALA A 28 6.17 10.10 16.77
C ALA A 28 5.52 9.41 15.56
N HIS A 29 5.83 8.15 15.27
CA HIS A 29 5.13 7.37 14.25
C HIS A 29 3.72 6.96 14.71
N TYR A 30 3.54 6.66 16.01
CA TYR A 30 2.24 6.32 16.59
C TYR A 30 1.25 7.51 16.65
N ALA A 31 1.78 8.73 16.75
CA ALA A 31 0.96 9.94 16.87
C ALA A 31 0.37 10.42 15.52
N ALA A 32 0.91 9.99 14.37
CA ALA A 32 0.52 10.50 13.07
C ALA A 32 -0.75 9.84 12.47
N THR A 33 -1.20 8.71 13.01
CA THR A 33 -2.36 7.93 12.52
C THR A 33 -3.50 7.79 13.54
N GLN A 34 -3.45 8.52 14.65
CA GLN A 34 -4.57 8.62 15.58
C GLN A 34 -5.69 9.45 14.94
N VAL A 35 -6.59 8.79 14.19
CA VAL A 35 -7.94 9.32 13.97
C VAL A 35 -8.55 9.46 15.36
N SER A 36 -8.55 10.70 15.86
CA SER A 36 -9.06 11.11 17.17
C SER A 36 -10.38 10.40 17.48
N SER A 37 -10.37 9.51 18.48
CA SER A 37 -11.57 8.94 19.08
C SER A 37 -12.32 10.01 19.87
N GLN A 38 -13.07 10.85 19.15
CA GLN A 38 -14.12 11.67 19.75
C GLN A 38 -15.19 10.73 20.34
N PRO A 39 -15.80 11.08 21.48
CA PRO A 39 -16.88 10.29 22.03
C PRO A 39 -18.04 10.19 21.03
N GLU A 40 -18.64 9.01 20.92
CA GLU A 40 -19.83 8.74 20.11
C GLU A 40 -20.98 9.66 20.52
N THR A 41 -21.08 10.82 19.88
CA THR A 41 -22.32 11.58 19.84
C THR A 41 -23.07 11.09 18.61
N ASP A 42 -24.29 10.59 18.79
CA ASP A 42 -25.28 10.36 17.73
C ASP A 42 -25.56 11.69 17.02
N GLN A 43 -24.65 12.12 16.16
CA GLN A 43 -24.83 13.31 15.34
C GLN A 43 -25.74 12.90 14.19
N GLU A 44 -26.95 13.43 14.19
CA GLU A 44 -27.97 13.22 13.14
C GLU A 44 -27.51 13.66 11.73
N ASN A 45 -26.33 14.27 11.60
CA ASN A 45 -25.70 14.64 10.32
C ASN A 45 -24.18 14.39 10.36
N PRO A 46 -23.69 13.20 10.01
CA PRO A 46 -22.26 12.96 9.90
C PRO A 46 -21.67 13.79 8.75
N VAL A 47 -20.52 14.42 8.98
CA VAL A 47 -19.79 15.18 7.94
C VAL A 47 -19.36 14.21 6.85
N GLN A 48 -19.75 14.48 5.62
CA GLN A 48 -19.38 13.64 4.48
C GLN A 48 -17.86 13.58 4.34
N ARG A 49 -17.31 12.36 4.27
CA ARG A 49 -15.88 12.11 4.10
C ARG A 49 -15.65 11.12 2.97
N LYS A 50 -14.68 11.41 2.11
CA LYS A 50 -14.16 10.47 1.11
C LYS A 50 -12.71 10.16 1.41
N SER A 51 -12.31 8.91 1.23
CA SER A 51 -10.91 8.49 1.29
C SER A 51 -10.13 8.98 0.06
N LYS A 52 -8.80 8.83 0.10
CA LYS A 52 -7.93 9.12 -1.06
C LYS A 52 -8.33 8.31 -2.30
N SER A 53 -8.72 7.05 -2.11
CA SER A 53 -9.26 6.16 -3.15
C SER A 53 -10.69 6.53 -3.61
N GLY A 54 -11.29 7.57 -3.04
CA GLY A 54 -12.57 8.15 -3.49
C GLY A 54 -13.82 7.52 -2.89
N TYR A 55 -13.67 6.53 -2.00
CA TYR A 55 -14.78 5.84 -1.36
C TYR A 55 -15.37 6.66 -0.21
N ASP A 56 -16.69 6.58 -0.04
CA ASP A 56 -17.39 7.19 1.10
C ASP A 56 -17.04 6.45 2.40
N ILE A 57 -16.36 7.17 3.30
CA ILE A 57 -15.98 6.70 4.63
C ILE A 57 -16.75 7.43 5.73
N THR A 58 -17.85 8.10 5.37
CA THR A 58 -18.74 8.77 6.33
C THR A 58 -19.27 7.75 7.33
N ARG A 59 -19.07 8.02 8.62
CA ARG A 59 -19.47 7.09 9.68
C ARG A 59 -20.98 6.86 9.66
N LEU A 60 -21.40 5.60 9.58
CA LEU A 60 -22.81 5.23 9.64
C LEU A 60 -23.35 5.36 11.07
N SER A 61 -24.62 5.75 11.19
CA SER A 61 -25.33 5.73 12.46
C SER A 61 -25.57 4.30 12.94
N LYS A 62 -25.75 4.11 14.26
CA LYS A 62 -26.05 2.80 14.84
C LYS A 62 -27.30 2.15 14.23
N ALA A 63 -28.31 2.94 13.87
CA ALA A 63 -29.53 2.44 13.21
C ALA A 63 -29.24 1.91 11.80
N GLN A 64 -28.42 2.61 11.01
CA GLN A 64 -28.02 2.15 9.68
C GLN A 64 -27.17 0.87 9.76
N VAL A 65 -26.24 0.80 10.72
CA VAL A 65 -25.42 -0.40 10.94
C VAL A 65 -26.29 -1.58 11.35
N ALA A 66 -27.25 -1.38 12.27
CA ALA A 66 -28.16 -2.43 12.71
C ALA A 66 -29.05 -2.96 11.56
N GLU A 67 -29.52 -2.08 10.69
CA GLU A 67 -30.29 -2.47 9.50
C GLU A 67 -29.44 -3.33 8.55
N LEU A 68 -28.23 -2.89 8.22
CA LEU A 68 -27.31 -3.64 7.36
C LEU A 68 -26.94 -5.00 7.98
N ALA A 69 -26.65 -5.02 9.28
CA ALA A 69 -26.28 -6.21 10.02
C ALA A 69 -27.44 -7.22 10.18
N SER A 70 -28.69 -6.83 9.91
CA SER A 70 -29.86 -7.71 10.06
C SER A 70 -29.89 -8.89 9.06
N THR A 71 -29.13 -8.79 7.98
CA THR A 71 -29.05 -9.81 6.92
C THR A 71 -27.87 -10.76 7.09
N LEU A 72 -26.99 -10.51 8.08
CA LEU A 72 -25.82 -11.34 8.34
C LEU A 72 -26.22 -12.70 8.92
N ASP A 73 -25.42 -13.72 8.61
CA ASP A 73 -25.48 -14.97 9.35
C ASP A 73 -24.97 -14.80 10.80
N GLU A 74 -25.18 -15.82 11.62
CA GLU A 74 -24.85 -15.77 13.05
C GLU A 74 -23.35 -15.53 13.30
N GLU A 75 -22.47 -16.09 12.47
CA GLU A 75 -21.02 -15.98 12.65
C GLU A 75 -20.52 -14.60 12.23
N ALA A 76 -20.94 -14.11 11.06
CA ALA A 76 -20.63 -12.75 10.60
C ALA A 76 -21.16 -11.70 11.59
N TYR A 77 -22.37 -11.89 12.14
CA TYR A 77 -22.91 -11.01 13.17
C TYR A 77 -22.07 -11.06 14.46
N ARG A 78 -21.72 -12.27 14.93
CA ARG A 78 -20.91 -12.45 16.15
C ARG A 78 -19.53 -11.81 16.00
N VAL A 79 -18.87 -11.99 14.87
CA VAL A 79 -17.57 -11.40 14.58
C VAL A 79 -17.70 -9.89 14.51
N THR A 80 -18.51 -9.38 13.59
CA THR A 80 -18.51 -7.95 13.25
C THR A 80 -19.16 -7.07 14.32
N GLN A 81 -20.20 -7.55 15.02
CA GLN A 81 -20.99 -6.73 15.96
C GLN A 81 -20.67 -7.02 17.43
N LYS A 82 -20.00 -8.14 17.73
CA LYS A 82 -19.66 -8.54 19.12
C LYS A 82 -18.15 -8.76 19.33
N ALA A 83 -17.31 -8.26 18.41
CA ALA A 83 -15.86 -8.42 18.44
C ALA A 83 -15.42 -9.89 18.63
N GLY A 84 -16.14 -10.81 17.96
CA GLY A 84 -15.82 -12.22 17.96
C GLY A 84 -14.65 -12.54 17.02
N THR A 85 -13.94 -13.63 17.30
CA THR A 85 -12.92 -14.19 16.39
C THR A 85 -13.37 -15.56 15.89
N GLU A 86 -13.27 -15.81 14.59
CA GLU A 86 -13.48 -17.13 13.99
C GLU A 86 -12.41 -18.12 14.49
N PRO A 87 -12.71 -19.42 14.59
CA PRO A 87 -11.67 -20.42 14.80
C PRO A 87 -10.65 -20.45 13.65
N ALA A 88 -9.37 -20.60 13.99
CA ALA A 88 -8.29 -20.73 13.00
C ALA A 88 -8.57 -21.88 12.01
N PHE A 89 -8.25 -21.67 10.73
CA PHE A 89 -8.41 -22.62 9.62
C PHE A 89 -9.86 -23.00 9.28
N CYS A 90 -10.86 -22.33 9.86
CA CYS A 90 -12.26 -22.58 9.56
C CYS A 90 -12.90 -21.54 8.63
N GLY A 91 -12.26 -20.40 8.40
CA GLY A 91 -12.76 -19.33 7.53
C GLY A 91 -12.68 -19.69 6.05
N THR A 92 -13.55 -19.08 5.24
CA THR A 92 -13.69 -19.37 3.80
C THR A 92 -12.68 -18.64 2.91
N LEU A 93 -11.99 -17.63 3.42
CA LEU A 93 -11.12 -16.74 2.63
C LEU A 93 -9.62 -16.91 2.94
N LEU A 94 -9.27 -17.81 3.87
CA LEU A 94 -7.87 -18.12 4.20
C LEU A 94 -7.06 -18.52 2.95
N ASP A 95 -7.56 -19.51 2.20
CA ASP A 95 -6.85 -20.10 1.06
C ASP A 95 -7.19 -19.43 -0.28
N ASN A 96 -7.95 -18.34 -0.27
CA ASN A 96 -8.26 -17.63 -1.52
C ASN A 96 -6.98 -17.02 -2.12
N LYS A 97 -6.72 -17.33 -3.40
CA LYS A 97 -5.58 -16.85 -4.20
C LYS A 97 -6.02 -16.09 -5.46
N LYS A 98 -7.33 -15.87 -5.64
CA LYS A 98 -7.85 -15.10 -6.78
C LYS A 98 -7.49 -13.62 -6.66
N GLU A 99 -7.31 -12.97 -7.80
CA GLU A 99 -7.16 -11.51 -7.87
C GLU A 99 -8.50 -10.84 -7.58
N GLY A 100 -8.51 -9.84 -6.70
CA GLY A 100 -9.74 -9.14 -6.34
C GLY A 100 -9.65 -8.34 -5.04
N VAL A 101 -10.81 -7.91 -4.57
CA VAL A 101 -10.98 -7.01 -3.43
C VAL A 101 -11.72 -7.70 -2.30
N TYR A 102 -11.31 -7.42 -1.07
CA TYR A 102 -11.93 -7.89 0.15
C TYR A 102 -12.64 -6.72 0.81
N SER A 103 -13.96 -6.77 0.80
CA SER A 103 -14.86 -5.71 1.24
C SER A 103 -15.49 -6.04 2.60
N CYS A 104 -15.83 -5.01 3.37
CA CYS A 104 -16.58 -5.18 4.62
C CYS A 104 -17.93 -5.84 4.35
N VAL A 105 -18.22 -6.97 5.01
CA VAL A 105 -19.50 -7.69 4.86
C VAL A 105 -20.72 -6.87 5.27
N VAL A 106 -20.55 -5.83 6.10
CA VAL A 106 -21.64 -5.02 6.64
C VAL A 106 -21.99 -3.83 5.75
N CYS A 107 -21.00 -3.10 5.24
CA CYS A 107 -21.23 -1.84 4.54
C CYS A 107 -20.57 -1.75 3.17
N GLY A 108 -20.04 -2.87 2.68
CA GLY A 108 -19.38 -3.00 1.38
C GLY A 108 -17.98 -2.40 1.30
N LEU A 109 -17.59 -1.41 2.13
CA LEU A 109 -16.33 -0.65 1.99
C LEU A 109 -15.12 -1.56 1.66
N PRO A 110 -14.32 -1.29 0.62
CA PRO A 110 -13.14 -2.11 0.30
C PRO A 110 -12.13 -1.99 1.43
N LEU A 111 -11.67 -3.10 2.00
CA LEU A 111 -10.76 -3.07 3.14
C LEU A 111 -9.35 -3.51 2.74
N PHE A 112 -9.25 -4.53 1.89
CA PHE A 112 -7.96 -5.10 1.48
C PHE A 112 -7.99 -5.54 0.01
N SER A 113 -6.82 -5.60 -0.62
CA SER A 113 -6.62 -6.13 -1.98
C SER A 113 -5.91 -7.48 -1.92
N SER A 114 -6.20 -8.37 -2.88
CA SER A 114 -5.42 -9.61 -3.09
C SER A 114 -3.93 -9.35 -3.26
N ASP A 115 -3.56 -8.18 -3.78
CA ASP A 115 -2.16 -7.75 -3.97
C ASP A 115 -1.37 -7.66 -2.66
N HIS A 116 -2.10 -7.45 -1.56
CA HIS A 116 -1.51 -7.34 -0.23
C HIS A 116 -1.60 -8.64 0.55
N LYS A 117 -2.27 -9.66 0.00
CA LYS A 117 -2.57 -10.91 0.69
C LYS A 117 -1.34 -11.82 0.71
N PHE A 118 -1.06 -12.43 1.85
CA PHE A 118 0.01 -13.42 1.99
C PHE A 118 -0.43 -14.56 2.91
N ASP A 119 0.37 -15.63 2.94
CA ASP A 119 0.18 -16.74 3.86
C ASP A 119 1.03 -16.52 5.12
N SER A 120 0.37 -16.29 6.25
CA SER A 120 1.02 -16.12 7.55
C SER A 120 1.15 -17.40 8.36
N GLY A 121 0.51 -18.50 7.93
CA GLY A 121 0.38 -19.72 8.72
C GLY A 121 -0.51 -19.58 9.97
N SER A 122 -1.15 -18.43 10.19
CA SER A 122 -1.99 -18.18 11.37
C SER A 122 -3.33 -18.91 11.35
N GLY A 123 -3.82 -19.30 10.16
CA GLY A 123 -5.15 -19.86 9.97
C GLY A 123 -6.24 -18.82 9.68
N TRP A 124 -5.88 -17.56 9.49
CA TRP A 124 -6.77 -16.48 9.03
C TRP A 124 -6.20 -15.75 7.80
N PRO A 125 -7.05 -15.22 6.90
CA PRO A 125 -6.58 -14.38 5.81
C PRO A 125 -5.74 -13.22 6.36
N SER A 126 -4.56 -13.04 5.76
CA SER A 126 -3.57 -12.08 6.22
C SER A 126 -3.15 -11.16 5.09
N PHE A 127 -3.01 -9.87 5.41
CA PHE A 127 -2.59 -8.83 4.48
C PHE A 127 -1.51 -7.97 5.09
N TYR A 128 -0.58 -7.45 4.29
CA TYR A 128 0.46 -6.56 4.82
C TYR A 128 0.07 -5.08 4.81
N ARG A 129 -1.04 -4.71 4.13
CA ARG A 129 -1.52 -3.34 4.06
C ARG A 129 -3.00 -3.29 3.68
N GLU A 130 -3.69 -2.27 4.18
CA GLU A 130 -5.07 -1.92 3.80
C GLU A 130 -5.19 -1.54 2.31
N PHE A 131 -6.42 -1.54 1.78
CA PHE A 131 -6.73 -1.00 0.47
C PHE A 131 -6.49 0.51 0.42
N ASP A 132 -6.92 1.21 1.46
CA ASP A 132 -6.66 2.62 1.72
C ASP A 132 -6.51 2.78 3.24
N PRO A 133 -5.47 3.48 3.75
CA PRO A 133 -5.27 3.65 5.19
C PRO A 133 -6.48 4.26 5.92
N GLU A 134 -7.32 5.06 5.22
CA GLU A 134 -8.52 5.65 5.83
C GLU A 134 -9.72 4.68 5.93
N HIS A 135 -9.63 3.48 5.35
CA HIS A 135 -10.72 2.49 5.38
C HIS A 135 -10.74 1.64 6.65
N VAL A 136 -9.64 1.60 7.40
CA VAL A 136 -9.50 0.82 8.63
C VAL A 136 -9.21 1.74 9.81
N ALA A 137 -10.01 1.63 10.86
CA ALA A 137 -9.75 2.27 12.14
C ALA A 137 -8.93 1.34 13.03
N ARG A 138 -7.99 1.90 13.80
CA ARG A 138 -7.08 1.16 14.69
C ARG A 138 -7.35 1.53 16.15
N HIS A 139 -7.48 0.52 17.00
CA HIS A 139 -7.80 0.67 18.42
C HIS A 139 -6.84 -0.14 19.29
N ALA A 140 -6.38 0.43 20.41
CA ALA A 140 -5.55 -0.30 21.35
C ALA A 140 -6.38 -1.36 22.09
N ASP A 141 -6.02 -2.63 21.93
CA ASP A 141 -6.64 -3.75 22.63
C ASP A 141 -5.70 -4.24 23.74
N ASN A 142 -6.12 -3.97 24.97
CA ASN A 142 -5.43 -4.37 26.20
C ASN A 142 -6.19 -5.46 26.97
N SER A 143 -7.10 -6.18 26.31
CA SER A 143 -7.91 -7.25 26.92
C SER A 143 -7.06 -8.41 27.45
N ILE A 144 -5.88 -8.64 26.88
CA ILE A 144 -4.90 -9.62 27.32
C ILE A 144 -3.76 -8.90 28.04
N ALA A 145 -3.65 -9.11 29.35
CA ALA A 145 -2.55 -8.56 30.13
C ALA A 145 -1.20 -9.03 29.55
N PHE A 146 -0.27 -8.07 29.36
CA PHE A 146 1.09 -8.26 28.82
C PHE A 146 1.20 -8.60 27.33
N MET A 147 0.09 -8.55 26.58
CA MET A 147 0.10 -8.68 25.12
C MET A 147 -0.72 -7.53 24.52
N PRO A 148 -0.15 -6.31 24.43
CA PRO A 148 -0.82 -5.23 23.74
C PRO A 148 -1.04 -5.63 22.28
N ARG A 149 -2.28 -5.46 21.81
CA ARG A 149 -2.65 -5.71 20.42
C ARG A 149 -3.30 -4.45 19.86
N VAL A 150 -3.37 -4.38 18.54
CA VAL A 150 -4.13 -3.33 17.86
C VAL A 150 -5.28 -3.99 17.15
N GLU A 151 -6.49 -3.74 17.65
CA GLU A 151 -7.74 -4.12 17.01
C GLU A 151 -7.98 -3.24 15.79
N ILE A 152 -8.51 -3.84 14.72
CA ILE A 152 -8.87 -3.15 13.50
C ILE A 152 -10.35 -3.29 13.19
N ASP A 153 -10.98 -2.16 12.90
CA ASP A 153 -12.39 -2.04 12.58
C ASP A 153 -12.59 -1.38 11.21
N CYS A 154 -13.72 -1.65 10.56
CA CYS A 154 -14.12 -0.87 9.39
C CYS A 154 -14.38 0.59 9.80
N ALA A 155 -13.65 1.53 9.19
CA ALA A 155 -13.76 2.96 9.52
C ALA A 155 -15.19 3.50 9.31
N ARG A 156 -15.92 2.96 8.33
CA ARG A 156 -17.26 3.42 7.96
C ARG A 156 -18.37 2.90 8.87
N CYS A 157 -18.41 1.60 9.17
CA CYS A 157 -19.52 1.00 9.93
C CYS A 157 -19.14 0.49 11.33
N GLY A 158 -17.85 0.35 11.63
CA GLY A 158 -17.39 -0.14 12.93
C GLY A 158 -17.44 -1.64 13.10
N ALA A 159 -17.66 -2.39 12.01
CA ALA A 159 -17.54 -3.83 12.04
C ALA A 159 -16.13 -4.22 12.48
N HIS A 160 -16.04 -5.05 13.53
CA HIS A 160 -14.79 -5.69 13.92
C HIS A 160 -14.26 -6.56 12.79
N LEU A 161 -12.97 -6.39 12.47
CA LEU A 161 -12.32 -7.12 11.39
C LEU A 161 -11.31 -8.14 11.92
N GLY A 162 -10.52 -7.74 12.92
CA GLY A 162 -9.47 -8.57 13.51
C GLY A 162 -8.40 -7.72 14.20
N HIS A 163 -7.14 -8.08 14.01
CA HIS A 163 -5.99 -7.39 14.63
C HIS A 163 -4.84 -7.20 13.65
N VAL A 164 -4.03 -6.18 13.90
CA VAL A 164 -2.75 -5.95 13.22
C VAL A 164 -1.58 -6.19 14.17
N PHE A 165 -0.51 -6.79 13.63
CA PHE A 165 0.71 -7.18 14.35
C PHE A 165 1.96 -6.74 13.58
N ASP A 166 3.07 -6.50 14.28
CA ASP A 166 4.36 -6.06 13.69
C ASP A 166 5.27 -7.25 13.26
N ASP A 167 4.68 -8.37 12.85
CA ASP A 167 5.36 -9.61 12.48
C ASP A 167 5.09 -10.04 11.03
N GLY A 168 4.69 -9.09 10.18
CA GLY A 168 4.39 -9.31 8.77
C GLY A 168 5.59 -9.22 7.83
N PRO A 169 5.37 -9.49 6.53
CA PRO A 169 6.40 -9.41 5.52
C PRO A 169 6.70 -7.95 5.13
N LYS A 170 7.73 -7.77 4.30
CA LYS A 170 7.92 -6.54 3.53
C LYS A 170 6.66 -6.28 2.65
N PRO A 171 6.34 -5.02 2.33
CA PRO A 171 7.09 -3.82 2.67
C PRO A 171 6.90 -3.41 4.13
N THR A 172 5.67 -3.38 4.65
CA THR A 172 5.29 -2.68 5.89
C THR A 172 5.81 -3.33 7.18
N GLY A 173 6.09 -4.64 7.16
CA GLY A 173 6.31 -5.41 8.39
C GLY A 173 5.03 -5.66 9.19
N GLU A 174 3.87 -5.25 8.68
CA GLU A 174 2.59 -5.44 9.34
C GLU A 174 1.91 -6.73 8.86
N ARG A 175 1.20 -7.39 9.76
CA ARG A 175 0.28 -8.48 9.47
C ARG A 175 -1.10 -8.12 9.97
N HIS A 176 -1.95 -7.69 9.06
CA HIS A 176 -3.39 -7.56 9.27
C HIS A 176 -4.00 -8.95 9.21
N CYS A 177 -4.45 -9.47 10.35
CA CYS A 177 -5.00 -10.81 10.52
C CYS A 177 -6.52 -10.70 10.70
N LEU A 178 -7.28 -11.13 9.69
CA LEU A 178 -8.71 -10.84 9.59
C LEU A 178 -9.58 -12.08 9.72
N ASN A 179 -10.80 -11.88 10.21
CA ASN A 179 -11.85 -12.87 10.12
C ASN A 179 -12.43 -12.89 8.70
N SER A 180 -12.49 -14.05 8.05
CA SER A 180 -13.20 -14.29 6.80
C SER A 180 -14.67 -13.88 6.91
N ALA A 181 -15.35 -14.19 8.02
CA ALA A 181 -16.74 -13.80 8.26
C ALA A 181 -16.98 -12.27 8.33
N SER A 182 -15.93 -11.45 8.44
CA SER A 182 -16.03 -9.98 8.35
C SER A 182 -15.91 -9.44 6.92
N LEU A 183 -15.60 -10.32 5.96
CA LEU A 183 -15.21 -9.96 4.60
C LEU A 183 -16.11 -10.61 3.54
N VAL A 184 -16.28 -9.92 2.42
CA VAL A 184 -16.80 -10.44 1.15
C VAL A 184 -15.74 -10.25 0.10
N PHE A 185 -15.47 -11.30 -0.68
CA PHE A 185 -14.52 -11.23 -1.79
C PHE A 185 -15.23 -10.96 -3.12
N THR A 186 -14.74 -9.99 -3.87
CA THR A 186 -15.13 -9.70 -5.25
C THR A 186 -13.94 -9.96 -6.16
N GLU A 187 -14.12 -10.81 -7.17
CA GLU A 187 -13.07 -11.12 -8.14
C GLU A 187 -12.80 -9.90 -9.04
N LYS A 188 -11.55 -9.73 -9.48
CA LYS A 188 -11.17 -8.62 -10.35
C LYS A 188 -11.99 -8.64 -11.66
N GLY A 189 -12.68 -7.53 -11.93
CA GLY A 189 -13.57 -7.36 -13.08
C GLY A 189 -15.05 -7.48 -12.74
N ASP A 190 -15.39 -7.97 -11.55
CA ASP A 190 -16.76 -7.97 -11.04
C ASP A 190 -17.07 -6.67 -10.26
N ASP A 191 -18.35 -6.33 -10.17
CA ASP A 191 -18.82 -5.18 -9.40
C ASP A 191 -18.71 -5.43 -7.89
N LEU A 192 -18.23 -4.42 -7.17
CA LEU A 192 -18.16 -4.46 -5.70
C LEU A 192 -19.58 -4.45 -5.06
N PRO A 193 -19.75 -4.95 -3.83
CA PRO A 193 -21.08 -5.15 -3.23
C PRO A 193 -21.92 -3.85 -3.10
N GLU A 194 -23.15 -3.83 -3.65
CA GLU A 194 -24.03 -2.63 -3.72
C GLU A 194 -24.26 -1.86 -2.40
N GLN A 195 -23.99 -2.47 -1.23
CA GLN A 195 -24.07 -1.86 0.11
C GLN A 195 -23.16 -0.62 0.30
N HIS A 196 -22.34 -0.29 -0.72
CA HIS A 196 -21.69 1.01 -0.90
C HIS A 196 -22.65 2.20 -1.06
N THR A 197 -23.91 1.97 -1.46
CA THR A 197 -24.77 3.01 -2.05
C THR A 197 -25.79 3.63 -1.07
N ALA A 198 -25.31 4.22 0.01
CA ALA A 198 -26.02 5.40 0.52
C ALA A 198 -25.75 6.56 -0.46
N ALA A 199 -26.51 6.60 -1.56
CA ALA A 199 -26.43 7.58 -2.66
C ALA A 199 -25.07 7.71 -3.39
N ASN A 200 -24.99 7.19 -4.63
CA ASN A 200 -24.02 7.59 -5.66
C ASN A 200 -22.54 7.73 -5.23
N THR A 201 -21.95 6.66 -4.71
CA THR A 201 -20.49 6.56 -4.65
C THR A 201 -20.07 5.32 -5.41
N GLU A 202 -19.98 5.45 -6.74
CA GLU A 202 -19.15 4.55 -7.53
C GLU A 202 -17.73 4.71 -6.99
N GLY A 203 -17.20 3.64 -6.38
CA GLY A 203 -15.79 3.56 -6.08
C GLY A 203 -15.01 3.69 -7.38
N ALA A 204 -13.88 4.39 -7.36
CA ALA A 204 -13.02 4.46 -8.53
C ALA A 204 -12.66 3.04 -8.99
N GLN A 205 -13.00 2.66 -10.23
CA GLN A 205 -12.38 1.50 -10.86
C GLN A 205 -10.89 1.78 -10.92
N THR A 206 -10.05 0.92 -10.35
CA THR A 206 -8.60 1.21 -10.28
C THR A 206 -7.84 0.41 -11.32
N GLU A 207 -6.83 1.03 -11.93
CA GLU A 207 -5.86 0.36 -12.78
C GLU A 207 -4.48 0.32 -12.13
N THR A 208 -3.62 -0.59 -12.63
CA THR A 208 -2.24 -0.73 -12.18
C THR A 208 -1.29 -0.58 -13.36
N ALA A 209 -0.22 0.19 -13.16
CA ALA A 209 0.87 0.39 -14.10
C ALA A 209 2.22 0.20 -13.40
N TYR A 210 3.25 -0.22 -14.13
CA TYR A 210 4.59 -0.41 -13.60
C TYR A 210 5.62 0.36 -14.41
N PHE A 211 6.45 1.15 -13.72
CA PHE A 211 7.45 2.02 -14.33
C PHE A 211 8.82 1.85 -13.66
N ALA A 212 9.85 1.56 -14.44
CA ALA A 212 11.26 1.58 -14.02
C ALA A 212 11.96 2.76 -14.67
N GLY A 213 12.54 3.67 -13.87
CA GLY A 213 13.02 4.97 -14.38
C GLY A 213 14.34 5.43 -13.77
N GLY A 214 15.12 4.51 -13.21
CA GLY A 214 16.26 4.82 -12.35
C GLY A 214 15.93 4.58 -10.87
N CYS A 215 16.52 5.35 -9.96
CA CYS A 215 16.26 5.20 -8.53
C CYS A 215 14.77 5.38 -8.22
N PHE A 216 14.13 4.33 -7.71
CA PHE A 216 12.68 4.30 -7.48
C PHE A 216 12.17 5.35 -6.48
N TRP A 217 13.04 5.93 -5.62
CA TRP A 217 12.64 6.88 -4.58
C TRP A 217 12.09 8.17 -5.17
N GLY A 218 12.70 8.65 -6.26
CA GLY A 218 12.22 9.83 -6.97
C GLY A 218 10.96 9.52 -7.77
N VAL A 219 10.95 8.37 -8.44
CA VAL A 219 9.84 7.93 -9.29
C VAL A 219 8.57 7.73 -8.45
N GLU A 220 8.68 7.01 -7.32
CA GLU A 220 7.61 6.79 -6.35
C GLU A 220 7.07 8.13 -5.85
N HIS A 221 7.94 8.97 -5.28
CA HIS A 221 7.56 10.25 -4.69
C HIS A 221 6.80 11.16 -5.67
N TYR A 222 7.21 11.21 -6.93
CA TYR A 222 6.49 12.01 -7.90
C TYR A 222 5.18 11.36 -8.34
N PHE A 223 5.11 10.04 -8.56
CA PHE A 223 3.82 9.41 -8.83
C PHE A 223 2.83 9.62 -7.68
N GLN A 224 3.26 9.55 -6.41
CA GLN A 224 2.39 9.81 -5.26
C GLN A 224 1.73 11.20 -5.24
N LYS A 225 2.33 12.17 -5.95
CA LYS A 225 1.81 13.54 -6.08
C LYS A 225 0.84 13.73 -7.23
N GLY A 226 0.74 12.77 -8.16
CA GLY A 226 -0.20 12.85 -9.28
C GLY A 226 -1.64 12.79 -8.78
N GLU A 227 -2.45 13.78 -9.10
CA GLU A 227 -3.88 13.74 -8.79
C GLU A 227 -4.51 12.55 -9.52
N GLY A 228 -5.22 11.69 -8.79
CA GLY A 228 -5.75 10.42 -9.33
C GLY A 228 -4.85 9.21 -9.09
N VAL A 229 -3.59 9.39 -8.67
CA VAL A 229 -2.76 8.28 -8.17
C VAL A 229 -3.19 7.94 -6.74
N ILE A 230 -3.65 6.71 -6.57
CA ILE A 230 -4.13 6.18 -5.30
C ILE A 230 -2.94 5.71 -4.47
N ASP A 231 -2.06 4.91 -5.07
CA ASP A 231 -0.90 4.33 -4.41
C ASP A 231 0.31 4.24 -5.35
N ALA A 232 1.50 4.34 -4.79
CA ALA A 232 2.75 4.06 -5.50
C ALA A 232 3.71 3.33 -4.57
N VAL A 233 4.18 2.17 -5.00
CA VAL A 233 4.99 1.25 -4.20
C VAL A 233 6.30 0.97 -4.92
N SER A 234 7.42 1.23 -4.25
CA SER A 234 8.76 0.87 -4.72
C SER A 234 8.99 -0.64 -4.63
N GLY A 235 9.64 -1.22 -5.64
CA GLY A 235 9.94 -2.65 -5.67
C GLY A 235 10.86 -3.08 -6.80
N TYR A 236 10.88 -4.38 -7.06
CA TYR A 236 11.77 -5.05 -7.99
C TYR A 236 10.96 -5.92 -8.96
N MET A 237 11.25 -5.83 -10.25
CA MET A 237 10.51 -6.58 -11.30
C MET A 237 11.45 -6.96 -12.46
N GLN A 238 11.00 -7.84 -13.36
CA GLN A 238 11.72 -8.31 -14.56
C GLN A 238 13.08 -8.96 -14.27
N GLY A 239 13.19 -9.64 -13.13
CA GLY A 239 14.38 -10.37 -12.72
C GLY A 239 14.02 -11.79 -12.37
N THR A 240 15.05 -12.63 -12.18
CA THR A 240 14.89 -14.08 -12.04
C THR A 240 14.91 -14.56 -10.59
N LYS A 241 15.19 -13.68 -9.63
CA LYS A 241 15.33 -14.02 -8.22
C LYS A 241 14.00 -13.78 -7.50
N ASP A 242 13.39 -14.85 -7.01
CA ASP A 242 12.21 -14.70 -6.12
C ASP A 242 12.58 -14.00 -4.81
N ASP A 243 11.72 -13.13 -4.30
CA ASP A 243 11.90 -12.36 -3.06
C ASP A 243 13.31 -11.74 -2.92
N PRO A 244 13.72 -10.86 -3.87
CA PRO A 244 15.04 -10.24 -3.85
C PRO A 244 15.10 -9.16 -2.76
N THR A 245 16.26 -9.03 -2.11
CA THR A 245 16.55 -7.89 -1.22
C THR A 245 17.23 -6.76 -1.97
N TYR A 246 17.11 -5.52 -1.48
CA TYR A 246 17.84 -4.37 -2.08
C TYR A 246 19.33 -4.66 -2.28
N LYS A 247 19.97 -5.24 -1.26
CA LYS A 247 21.40 -5.58 -1.32
C LYS A 247 21.70 -6.58 -2.43
N GLU A 248 20.80 -7.50 -2.71
CA GLU A 248 20.98 -8.46 -3.80
C GLU A 248 20.80 -7.78 -5.15
N VAL A 249 19.78 -6.92 -5.29
CA VAL A 249 19.58 -6.13 -6.51
C VAL A 249 20.77 -5.22 -6.80
N CYS A 250 21.40 -4.62 -5.77
CA CYS A 250 22.57 -3.74 -5.98
C CYS A 250 23.88 -4.47 -6.27
N TYR A 251 24.09 -5.68 -5.75
CA TYR A 251 25.42 -6.31 -5.72
C TYR A 251 25.49 -7.72 -6.31
N LYS A 252 24.36 -8.29 -6.72
CA LYS A 252 24.29 -9.59 -7.38
C LYS A 252 23.58 -9.46 -8.72
N ASP A 253 23.74 -10.48 -9.54
CA ASP A 253 23.06 -10.60 -10.82
C ASP A 253 21.66 -11.19 -10.61
N THR A 254 20.71 -10.34 -10.21
CA THR A 254 19.30 -10.74 -10.05
C THR A 254 18.47 -10.47 -11.30
N GLY A 255 18.94 -9.58 -12.17
CA GLY A 255 18.25 -9.07 -13.35
C GLY A 255 17.12 -8.08 -13.06
N HIS A 256 16.77 -7.83 -11.80
CA HIS A 256 15.65 -6.95 -11.47
C HIS A 256 15.94 -5.48 -11.82
N ALA A 257 14.92 -4.78 -12.33
CA ALA A 257 14.85 -3.33 -12.32
C ALA A 257 14.25 -2.82 -11.01
N GLU A 258 14.72 -1.67 -10.53
CA GLU A 258 13.96 -0.84 -9.58
C GLU A 258 12.72 -0.30 -10.29
N THR A 259 11.55 -0.69 -9.78
CA THR A 259 10.26 -0.50 -10.42
C THR A 259 9.27 0.09 -9.41
N VAL A 260 8.44 1.02 -9.87
CA VAL A 260 7.32 1.55 -9.08
C VAL A 260 6.02 0.98 -9.63
N LYS A 261 5.26 0.30 -8.76
CA LYS A 261 3.87 -0.07 -9.00
C LYS A 261 3.00 1.14 -8.69
N VAL A 262 2.24 1.61 -9.68
CA VAL A 262 1.32 2.76 -9.55
C VAL A 262 -0.11 2.25 -9.67
N VAL A 263 -0.92 2.44 -8.63
CA VAL A 263 -2.36 2.20 -8.63
C VAL A 263 -3.06 3.53 -8.80
N PHE A 264 -3.95 3.65 -9.78
CA PHE A 264 -4.56 4.93 -10.14
C PHE A 264 -6.03 4.78 -10.54
N ASP A 265 -6.75 5.89 -10.45
CA ASP A 265 -8.13 6.07 -10.90
C ASP A 265 -8.12 6.60 -12.35
N PRO A 266 -8.44 5.77 -13.37
CA PRO A 266 -8.43 6.16 -14.78
C PRO A 266 -9.50 7.22 -15.10
N SER A 267 -10.47 7.47 -14.21
CA SER A 267 -11.42 8.58 -14.37
C SER A 267 -10.82 9.94 -13.98
N LYS A 268 -9.72 9.95 -13.22
CA LYS A 268 -9.01 11.16 -12.76
C LYS A 268 -7.68 11.37 -13.47
N ILE A 269 -6.96 10.29 -13.78
CA ILE A 269 -5.68 10.33 -14.48
C ILE A 269 -5.57 9.19 -15.48
N SER A 270 -5.29 9.53 -16.74
CA SER A 270 -5.11 8.52 -17.79
C SER A 270 -3.74 7.85 -17.73
N TYR A 271 -3.64 6.65 -18.30
CA TYR A 271 -2.36 5.97 -18.48
C TYR A 271 -1.38 6.81 -19.33
N GLU A 272 -1.88 7.54 -20.33
CA GLU A 272 -1.09 8.47 -21.14
C GLU A 272 -0.51 9.65 -20.34
N GLU A 273 -1.23 10.16 -19.34
CA GLU A 273 -0.71 11.17 -18.42
C GLU A 273 0.38 10.59 -17.51
N LEU A 274 0.23 9.34 -17.05
CA LEU A 274 1.29 8.64 -16.32
C LEU A 274 2.53 8.40 -17.20
N LEU A 275 2.35 8.04 -18.48
CA LEU A 275 3.45 7.91 -19.45
C LEU A 275 4.16 9.25 -19.63
N ARG A 276 3.42 10.35 -19.85
CA ARG A 276 4.01 11.69 -19.93
C ARG A 276 4.83 11.99 -18.68
N ALA A 277 4.26 11.76 -17.51
CA ALA A 277 4.94 12.03 -16.25
C ALA A 277 6.23 11.21 -16.12
N PHE A 278 6.16 9.91 -16.42
CA PHE A 278 7.30 9.00 -16.44
C PHE A 278 8.44 9.52 -17.33
N PHE A 279 8.15 9.91 -18.57
CA PHE A 279 9.17 10.40 -19.51
C PHE A 279 9.72 11.79 -19.15
N VAL A 280 9.04 12.59 -18.31
CA VAL A 280 9.59 13.85 -17.77
C VAL A 280 10.55 13.59 -16.61
N MET A 281 10.27 12.56 -15.80
CA MET A 281 11.03 12.24 -14.58
C MET A 281 12.49 11.84 -14.86
N HIS A 282 12.78 11.17 -15.96
CA HIS A 282 14.08 10.51 -16.19
C HIS A 282 14.61 10.70 -17.62
N ASP A 283 15.90 10.41 -17.88
CA ASP A 283 16.46 10.35 -19.23
C ASP A 283 16.23 8.95 -19.84
N PRO A 284 15.31 8.79 -20.81
CA PRO A 284 14.95 7.49 -21.39
C PRO A 284 15.95 7.01 -22.45
N THR A 285 17.05 7.74 -22.68
CA THR A 285 18.07 7.41 -23.68
C THR A 285 19.32 6.76 -23.08
N GLN A 286 19.36 6.61 -21.75
CA GLN A 286 20.46 6.00 -21.02
C GLN A 286 20.19 4.51 -20.80
N LEU A 287 21.01 3.67 -21.46
CA LEU A 287 20.92 2.22 -21.30
C LEU A 287 21.56 1.80 -19.97
N ASN A 288 20.81 1.07 -19.13
CA ASN A 288 21.26 0.51 -17.85
C ASN A 288 21.90 1.56 -16.93
N ARG A 289 21.28 2.74 -16.87
CA ARG A 289 21.77 3.89 -16.13
C ARG A 289 20.69 4.96 -16.01
N GLN A 290 20.69 5.69 -14.89
CA GLN A 290 20.04 6.99 -14.79
C GLN A 290 20.93 8.00 -14.08
N GLY A 291 21.39 9.02 -14.80
CA GLY A 291 22.24 10.07 -14.24
C GLY A 291 23.55 9.51 -13.64
N PRO A 292 23.82 9.65 -12.33
CA PRO A 292 24.97 9.05 -11.68
C PRO A 292 24.80 7.55 -11.35
N ASP A 293 23.58 7.04 -11.38
CA ASP A 293 23.25 5.67 -10.94
C ASP A 293 23.43 4.71 -12.12
N ILE A 294 24.45 3.85 -12.04
CA ILE A 294 24.88 2.96 -13.13
C ILE A 294 24.59 1.51 -12.75
N GLY A 295 23.88 0.80 -13.62
CA GLY A 295 23.50 -0.59 -13.42
C GLY A 295 22.18 -0.91 -14.13
N ASP A 296 22.01 -2.18 -14.51
CA ASP A 296 20.79 -2.67 -15.15
C ASP A 296 19.56 -2.55 -14.24
N GLN A 297 19.74 -2.50 -12.92
CA GLN A 297 18.68 -2.19 -11.97
C GLN A 297 18.10 -0.77 -12.13
N TYR A 298 18.83 0.14 -12.78
CA TYR A 298 18.40 1.52 -13.04
C TYR A 298 17.93 1.74 -14.48
N ARG A 299 17.70 0.67 -15.24
CA ARG A 299 17.22 0.77 -16.63
C ARG A 299 15.83 1.43 -16.69
N SER A 300 15.56 2.03 -17.84
CA SER A 300 14.23 2.57 -18.16
C SER A 300 13.35 1.44 -18.70
N GLY A 301 12.17 1.26 -18.12
CA GLY A 301 11.22 0.22 -18.53
C GLY A 301 9.76 0.55 -18.20
N ILE A 302 8.87 0.07 -19.04
CA ILE A 302 7.42 0.11 -18.87
C ILE A 302 6.92 -1.32 -18.90
N TYR A 303 6.33 -1.79 -17.80
CA TYR A 303 5.87 -3.16 -17.68
C TYR A 303 4.34 -3.21 -17.69
N PHE A 304 3.78 -3.60 -18.83
CA PHE A 304 2.34 -3.49 -19.08
C PHE A 304 1.55 -4.64 -18.48
N THR A 305 0.33 -4.34 -18.02
CA THR A 305 -0.63 -5.34 -17.51
C THR A 305 -1.72 -5.71 -18.51
N SER A 306 -1.87 -4.92 -19.58
CA SER A 306 -2.84 -5.12 -20.66
C SER A 306 -2.24 -4.81 -22.03
N ASP A 307 -2.83 -5.35 -23.10
CA ASP A 307 -2.44 -5.02 -24.47
C ASP A 307 -2.69 -3.54 -24.79
N GLU A 308 -3.70 -2.91 -24.18
CA GLU A 308 -3.96 -1.47 -24.32
C GLU A 308 -2.80 -0.62 -23.75
N GLN A 309 -2.30 -0.97 -22.56
CA GLN A 309 -1.12 -0.29 -21.99
C GLN A 309 0.11 -0.45 -22.87
N ARG A 310 0.33 -1.66 -23.45
CA ARG A 310 1.42 -1.87 -24.41
C ARG A 310 1.31 -0.94 -25.61
N GLU A 311 0.14 -0.93 -26.27
CA GLU A 311 -0.09 -0.13 -27.48
C GLU A 311 0.10 1.38 -27.22
N LYS A 312 -0.43 1.87 -26.09
CA LYS A 312 -0.25 3.28 -25.67
C LYS A 312 1.21 3.62 -25.39
N ALA A 313 1.95 2.76 -24.68
CA ALA A 313 3.36 2.97 -24.38
C ALA A 313 4.22 3.00 -25.65
N GLU A 314 4.05 2.02 -26.54
CA GLU A 314 4.76 1.93 -27.81
C GLU A 314 4.46 3.14 -28.73
N ALA A 315 3.18 3.53 -28.81
CA ALA A 315 2.76 4.70 -29.58
C ALA A 315 3.41 5.99 -29.04
N TYR A 316 3.43 6.16 -27.71
CA TYR A 316 4.02 7.32 -27.06
C TYR A 316 5.54 7.41 -27.28
N ILE A 317 6.26 6.29 -27.15
CA ILE A 317 7.70 6.22 -27.46
C ILE A 317 7.97 6.57 -28.93
N LYS A 318 7.13 6.08 -29.84
CA LYS A 318 7.24 6.39 -31.27
C LYS A 318 7.05 7.89 -31.53
N GLU A 319 6.07 8.52 -30.88
CA GLU A 319 5.83 9.96 -30.97
C GLU A 319 7.02 10.77 -30.43
N LEU A 320 7.55 10.42 -29.25
CA LEU A 320 8.69 11.11 -28.63
C LEU A 320 9.97 11.00 -29.47
N ASN A 321 10.22 9.85 -30.09
CA ASN A 321 11.36 9.70 -31.01
C ASN A 321 11.17 10.56 -32.27
N ALA A 322 9.93 10.69 -32.78
CA ALA A 322 9.62 11.49 -33.96
C ALA A 322 9.64 13.01 -33.69
N SER A 323 9.34 13.44 -32.45
CA SER A 323 9.29 14.86 -32.09
C SER A 323 10.68 15.52 -32.04
N GLY A 324 11.75 14.71 -31.92
CA GLY A 324 13.12 15.21 -31.76
C GLY A 324 13.42 15.80 -30.38
N GLN A 325 12.53 15.58 -29.39
CA GLN A 325 12.75 16.00 -28.01
C GLN A 325 14.03 15.40 -27.41
N TYR A 326 14.33 14.14 -27.77
CA TYR A 326 15.54 13.44 -27.37
C TYR A 326 16.55 13.38 -28.52
N LYS A 327 17.81 13.71 -28.23
CA LYS A 327 18.90 13.68 -29.23
C LYS A 327 19.33 12.26 -29.62
N LYS A 328 19.07 11.30 -28.75
CA LYS A 328 19.38 9.88 -28.93
C LYS A 328 18.05 9.10 -28.95
N PRO A 329 18.03 7.93 -29.61
CA PRO A 329 16.88 7.04 -29.54
C PRO A 329 16.55 6.68 -28.08
N ILE A 330 15.26 6.63 -27.77
CA ILE A 330 14.76 6.08 -26.52
C ILE A 330 15.11 4.58 -26.44
N VAL A 331 15.63 4.15 -25.28
CA VAL A 331 16.02 2.76 -25.01
C VAL A 331 15.11 2.09 -23.96
N THR A 332 14.04 2.77 -23.54
CA THR A 332 13.01 2.24 -22.63
C THR A 332 12.48 0.90 -23.14
N GLU A 333 12.55 -0.14 -22.33
CA GLU A 333 11.95 -1.44 -22.63
C GLU A 333 10.42 -1.39 -22.42
N VAL A 334 9.68 -2.10 -23.26
CA VAL A 334 8.23 -2.26 -23.13
C VAL A 334 7.93 -3.74 -23.12
N GLU A 335 7.67 -4.29 -21.94
CA GLU A 335 7.53 -5.73 -21.73
C GLU A 335 6.30 -6.05 -20.89
N ARG A 336 5.85 -7.30 -20.94
CA ARG A 336 4.76 -7.74 -20.07
C ARG A 336 5.26 -7.79 -18.64
N ALA A 337 4.49 -7.26 -17.70
CA ALA A 337 4.82 -7.31 -16.28
C ALA A 337 4.95 -8.76 -15.78
N GLU A 338 6.10 -9.07 -15.18
CA GLU A 338 6.32 -10.29 -14.40
C GLU A 338 5.97 -10.07 -12.92
N THR A 339 6.45 -10.95 -12.03
CA THR A 339 6.20 -10.83 -10.59
C THR A 339 6.84 -9.55 -10.03
N PHE A 340 6.01 -8.73 -9.39
CA PHE A 340 6.45 -7.57 -8.61
C PHE A 340 6.82 -8.00 -7.20
N TRP A 341 8.03 -7.63 -6.76
CA TRP A 341 8.48 -7.82 -5.38
C TRP A 341 8.58 -6.46 -4.69
N PRO A 342 7.68 -6.12 -3.75
CA PRO A 342 7.78 -4.88 -2.99
C PRO A 342 9.12 -4.77 -2.26
N ALA A 343 9.76 -3.60 -2.33
CA ALA A 343 10.97 -3.30 -1.60
C ALA A 343 10.71 -3.18 -0.09
N GLU A 344 11.77 -3.21 0.73
CA GLU A 344 11.68 -3.03 2.18
C GLU A 344 10.97 -1.72 2.59
N ASP A 345 10.31 -1.67 3.76
CA ASP A 345 9.61 -0.46 4.26
C ASP A 345 10.48 0.80 4.18
N TYR A 346 11.77 0.66 4.51
CA TYR A 346 12.66 1.81 4.55
C TYR A 346 12.91 2.43 3.16
N HIS A 347 12.56 1.73 2.06
CA HIS A 347 12.54 2.29 0.70
C HIS A 347 11.22 2.94 0.34
N GLN A 348 10.11 2.54 0.95
CA GLN A 348 8.79 3.11 0.70
C GLN A 348 8.70 4.51 1.30
N ASP A 349 8.11 5.45 0.56
CA ASP A 349 7.95 6.85 0.94
C ASP A 349 9.29 7.52 1.33
N TYR A 350 10.41 7.06 0.78
CA TYR A 350 11.74 7.41 1.31
C TYR A 350 11.99 8.93 1.33
N ILE A 351 11.56 9.64 0.29
CA ILE A 351 11.71 11.11 0.20
C ILE A 351 10.81 11.79 1.24
N VAL A 352 9.59 11.32 1.43
CA VAL A 352 8.67 11.85 2.44
C VAL A 352 9.23 11.61 3.86
N LYS A 353 9.73 10.39 4.14
CA LYS A 353 10.30 10.00 5.43
C LYS A 353 11.60 10.76 5.75
N THR A 354 12.43 11.07 4.76
CA THR A 354 13.79 11.61 5.00
C THR A 354 13.98 13.07 4.60
N GLY A 355 13.10 13.65 3.78
CA GLY A 355 13.26 14.98 3.20
C GLY A 355 14.43 15.08 2.21
N ARG A 356 15.03 13.97 1.78
CA ARG A 356 16.16 13.97 0.82
C ARG A 356 15.69 14.37 -0.57
N ALA A 357 16.48 15.21 -1.24
CA ALA A 357 16.27 15.52 -2.64
C ALA A 357 16.68 14.36 -3.54
N CYS A 358 15.91 14.12 -4.61
CA CYS A 358 16.27 13.22 -5.69
C CYS A 358 16.56 14.03 -6.97
N HIS A 359 17.33 13.45 -7.89
CA HIS A 359 17.75 14.11 -9.13
C HIS A 359 16.65 14.13 -10.22
N VAL A 360 15.45 13.65 -9.88
CA VAL A 360 14.30 13.47 -10.77
C VAL A 360 13.51 14.78 -10.92
N THR A 361 13.08 15.09 -12.14
CA THR A 361 12.27 16.29 -12.45
C THR A 361 10.84 16.11 -11.97
N ASN A 362 10.22 17.15 -11.38
CA ASN A 362 8.80 17.12 -11.06
C ASN A 362 7.96 17.16 -12.35
N PRO A 363 7.16 16.12 -12.67
CA PRO A 363 6.40 16.09 -13.91
C PRO A 363 5.04 16.81 -13.85
N TRP A 364 4.64 17.29 -12.67
CA TRP A 364 3.32 17.90 -12.43
C TRP A 364 3.37 19.43 -12.36
N GLU A 365 4.52 20.03 -12.71
CA GLU A 365 4.76 21.48 -12.72
C GLU A 365 4.76 22.11 -14.12
#